data_AF-A0A1W2AJP7-F1
#
_entry.id   AF-A0A1W2AJP7-F1
#
_cell.length_a   1.000
_cell.length_b   1.000
_cell.length_c   1.000
_cell.angle_alpha   90.00
_cell.angle_beta   90.00
_cell.angle_gamma   90.00
#
_symmetry.space_group_name_H-M   'P 1'
#
loop_
_entity.id
_entity.type
_entity.pdbx_description
1 polymer ?
#
loop_
_entity_poly.entity_id
_entity_poly.type
_entity_poly.pdbx_seq_one_letter_code
_entity_poly.pdbx_strand_id
1 'polypeptide(L)'
;MKRKLADFNIVFIVFVLSIASFIVYVCYRASVSPNKIFSLNILTLMAGLLFESFRLSRKLSYVLYALAASFTFSLLLFVPGKTERNYIFEEHLAIWPYGLLIIFALTSAIIYDKKAIARLTEGITLIQSIAIIYWVIDYGYLNIDNLFMYILLGIGLLFCLFSFMNALTYIKLSRSTRLWLSIWSSIIMLLFSIDNIIRTFSNGDIENTWAVSDSLFYGLQYFLLGVSGMYIVKNILMLIGFLPGRGTFFNAQYFRELHELKNEHVERYSEDQIYIGHVVFCILITAGLFFANYTYRFVPANIAIWIGFVLFPGILMLANFKRGRRY
;
A
#
# COMPACT_ATOMS: atom_id res chain seq x y z
N MET A 1 -9.87 -34.47 -34.14
CA MET A 1 -9.24 -33.72 -33.03
C MET A 1 -7.94 -32.98 -33.40
N LYS A 2 -7.71 -32.60 -34.69
CA LYS A 2 -6.49 -31.88 -35.13
C LYS A 2 -6.72 -30.41 -35.57
N ARG A 3 -7.97 -29.97 -35.72
CA ARG A 3 -8.31 -28.60 -36.19
C ARG A 3 -8.40 -27.54 -35.08
N LYS A 4 -8.57 -27.93 -33.80
CA LYS A 4 -8.70 -26.96 -32.68
C LYS A 4 -7.38 -26.40 -32.14
N LEU A 5 -6.22 -26.93 -32.56
CA LEU A 5 -4.90 -26.46 -32.13
C LEU A 5 -4.27 -25.42 -33.08
N ALA A 6 -4.70 -25.36 -34.35
CA ALA A 6 -4.12 -24.45 -35.34
C ALA A 6 -4.69 -23.02 -35.24
N ASP A 7 -6.01 -22.89 -35.05
CA ASP A 7 -6.66 -21.58 -34.94
C ASP A 7 -6.28 -20.82 -33.66
N PHE A 8 -5.95 -21.56 -32.58
CA PHE A 8 -5.48 -20.99 -31.32
C PHE A 8 -4.07 -20.37 -31.46
N ASN A 9 -3.27 -20.83 -32.42
CA ASN A 9 -1.91 -20.31 -32.65
C ASN A 9 -1.91 -19.01 -33.47
N ILE A 10 -2.76 -18.88 -34.50
CA ILE A 10 -2.75 -17.68 -35.34
C ILE A 10 -3.27 -16.47 -34.56
N VAL A 11 -4.37 -16.62 -33.83
CA VAL A 11 -4.93 -15.54 -33.01
C VAL A 11 -3.93 -15.10 -31.92
N PHE A 12 -3.26 -16.05 -31.27
CA PHE A 12 -2.24 -15.75 -30.26
C PHE A 12 -1.03 -15.04 -30.87
N ILE A 13 -0.53 -15.47 -32.03
CA ILE A 13 0.59 -14.82 -32.72
C ILE A 13 0.21 -13.39 -33.13
N VAL A 14 -0.98 -13.19 -33.71
CA VAL A 14 -1.48 -11.85 -34.08
C VAL A 14 -1.61 -10.95 -32.85
N PHE A 15 -2.10 -11.48 -31.74
CA PHE A 15 -2.19 -10.74 -30.47
C PHE A 15 -0.81 -10.31 -29.95
N VAL A 16 0.16 -11.23 -29.93
CA VAL A 16 1.54 -10.93 -29.49
C VAL A 16 2.21 -9.90 -30.40
N LEU A 17 2.06 -10.03 -31.72
CA LEU A 17 2.57 -9.06 -32.68
C LEU A 17 1.91 -7.68 -32.52
N SER A 18 0.61 -7.64 -32.22
CA SER A 18 -0.11 -6.40 -31.98
C SER A 18 0.40 -5.70 -30.72
N ILE A 19 0.62 -6.44 -29.63
CA ILE A 19 1.23 -5.90 -28.41
C ILE A 19 2.65 -5.41 -28.68
N ALA A 20 3.47 -6.19 -29.39
CA ALA A 20 4.85 -5.80 -29.70
C ALA A 20 4.89 -4.51 -30.55
N SER A 21 4.05 -4.42 -31.59
CA SER A 21 3.90 -3.22 -32.41
C SER A 21 3.45 -2.01 -31.59
N PHE A 22 2.46 -2.22 -30.69
CA PHE A 22 1.99 -1.18 -29.78
C PHE A 22 3.09 -0.68 -28.84
N ILE A 23 3.88 -1.59 -28.26
CA ILE A 23 5.02 -1.22 -27.39
C ILE A 23 6.05 -0.40 -28.18
N VAL A 24 6.41 -0.84 -29.39
CA VAL A 24 7.34 -0.09 -30.26
C VAL A 24 6.80 1.31 -30.57
N TYR A 25 5.51 1.41 -30.89
CA TYR A 25 4.85 2.69 -31.14
C TYR A 25 4.87 3.60 -29.91
N VAL A 26 4.55 3.07 -28.73
CA VAL A 26 4.62 3.80 -27.47
C VAL A 26 6.05 4.27 -27.18
N CYS A 27 7.06 3.41 -27.36
CA CYS A 27 8.46 3.78 -27.18
C CYS A 27 8.88 4.90 -28.13
N TYR A 28 8.46 4.84 -29.40
CA TYR A 28 8.71 5.89 -30.39
C TYR A 28 8.02 7.21 -30.01
N ARG A 29 6.74 7.18 -29.62
CA ARG A 29 6.03 8.38 -29.19
C ARG A 29 6.62 8.96 -27.90
N ALA A 30 7.05 8.10 -26.98
CA ALA A 30 7.68 8.53 -25.74
C ALA A 30 9.06 9.18 -25.97
N SER A 31 9.82 8.77 -26.99
CA SER A 31 11.12 9.38 -27.30
C SER A 31 11.00 10.73 -28.03
N VAL A 32 9.94 10.93 -28.81
CA VAL A 32 9.70 12.18 -29.56
C VAL A 32 8.85 13.19 -28.78
N SER A 33 8.12 12.74 -27.76
CA SER A 33 7.27 13.59 -26.94
C SER A 33 8.08 14.63 -26.15
N PRO A 34 7.67 15.91 -26.13
CA PRO A 34 8.28 16.92 -25.25
C PRO A 34 7.99 16.65 -23.77
N ASN A 35 6.90 15.94 -23.47
CA ASN A 35 6.57 15.49 -22.12
C ASN A 35 7.27 14.17 -21.83
N LYS A 36 8.00 14.10 -20.70
CA LYS A 36 8.67 12.88 -20.23
C LYS A 36 7.63 11.87 -19.74
N ILE A 37 7.37 10.85 -20.54
CA ILE A 37 6.32 9.85 -20.28
C ILE A 37 6.79 8.82 -19.22
N PHE A 38 8.07 8.44 -19.28
CA PHE A 38 8.69 7.52 -18.32
C PHE A 38 9.73 8.28 -17.50
N SER A 39 9.31 8.86 -16.38
CA SER A 39 10.26 9.44 -15.43
C SER A 39 10.93 8.37 -14.57
N LEU A 40 12.13 8.64 -14.07
CA LEU A 40 12.85 7.81 -13.10
C LEU A 40 11.99 7.52 -11.87
N ASN A 41 11.08 8.44 -11.49
CA ASN A 41 10.12 8.26 -10.41
C ASN A 41 9.24 7.03 -10.65
N ILE A 42 8.63 6.95 -11.83
CA ILE A 42 7.72 5.85 -12.23
C ILE A 42 8.49 4.54 -12.34
N LEU A 43 9.69 4.57 -12.92
CA LEU A 43 10.55 3.38 -13.02
C LEU A 43 10.94 2.84 -11.64
N THR A 44 11.26 3.73 -10.71
CA THR A 44 11.66 3.36 -9.35
C THR A 44 10.47 2.81 -8.55
N LEU A 45 9.28 3.38 -8.72
CA LEU A 45 8.04 2.86 -8.14
C LEU A 45 7.70 1.47 -8.71
N MET A 46 7.80 1.31 -10.04
CA MET A 46 7.61 0.01 -10.70
C MET A 46 8.61 -1.03 -10.18
N ALA A 47 9.87 -0.66 -10.00
CA ALA A 47 10.90 -1.54 -9.45
C ALA A 47 10.55 -2.00 -8.02
N GLY A 48 10.06 -1.10 -7.15
CA GLY A 48 9.59 -1.44 -5.81
C GLY A 48 8.43 -2.44 -5.83
N LEU A 49 7.45 -2.22 -6.70
CA LEU A 49 6.28 -3.08 -6.83
C LEU A 49 6.63 -4.47 -7.41
N LEU A 50 7.54 -4.52 -8.38
CA LEU A 50 8.08 -5.78 -8.93
C LEU A 50 8.89 -6.54 -7.89
N PHE A 51 9.76 -5.85 -7.15
CA PHE A 51 10.56 -6.43 -6.07
C PHE A 51 9.67 -7.10 -5.03
N GLU A 52 8.64 -6.39 -4.57
CA GLU A 52 7.73 -6.92 -3.55
C GLU A 52 6.88 -8.08 -4.10
N SER A 53 6.37 -7.97 -5.34
CA SER A 53 5.65 -9.05 -6.01
C SER A 53 6.51 -10.32 -6.14
N PHE A 54 7.80 -10.16 -6.44
CA PHE A 54 8.75 -11.26 -6.48
C PHE A 54 9.00 -11.86 -5.10
N ARG A 55 9.17 -11.02 -4.07
CA ARG A 55 9.37 -11.45 -2.67
C ARG A 55 8.23 -12.34 -2.17
N LEU A 56 6.98 -11.96 -2.46
CA LEU A 56 5.78 -12.70 -2.04
C LEU A 56 5.55 -13.98 -2.85
N SER A 57 5.73 -13.93 -4.16
CA SER A 57 5.51 -15.07 -5.04
C SER A 57 6.62 -16.13 -4.94
N ARG A 58 7.88 -15.69 -4.71
CA ARG A 58 9.12 -16.47 -4.83
C ARG A 58 9.32 -17.15 -6.20
N LYS A 59 8.51 -16.77 -7.19
CA LYS A 59 8.43 -17.39 -8.51
C LYS A 59 8.16 -16.31 -9.55
N LEU A 60 9.14 -16.09 -10.41
CA LEU A 60 9.08 -15.05 -11.44
C LEU A 60 7.87 -15.20 -12.37
N SER A 61 7.43 -16.43 -12.64
CA SER A 61 6.27 -16.70 -13.51
C SER A 61 4.99 -16.01 -13.02
N TYR A 62 4.70 -16.01 -11.71
CA TYR A 62 3.51 -15.33 -11.19
C TYR A 62 3.60 -13.81 -11.32
N VAL A 63 4.79 -13.25 -11.12
CA VAL A 63 5.02 -11.80 -11.32
C VAL A 63 4.81 -11.44 -12.78
N LEU A 64 5.33 -12.24 -13.72
CA LEU A 64 5.13 -12.04 -15.14
C LEU A 64 3.67 -12.17 -15.56
N TYR A 65 2.91 -13.12 -14.99
CA TYR A 65 1.48 -13.24 -15.25
C TYR A 65 0.69 -12.04 -14.72
N ALA A 66 1.00 -11.59 -13.50
CA ALA A 66 0.39 -10.39 -12.93
C ALA A 66 0.72 -9.16 -13.80
N LEU A 67 1.98 -8.97 -14.17
CA LEU A 67 2.42 -7.87 -15.02
C LEU A 67 1.76 -7.91 -16.40
N ALA A 68 1.66 -9.08 -17.04
CA ALA A 68 1.01 -9.25 -18.33
C ALA A 68 -0.49 -8.98 -18.27
N ALA A 69 -1.17 -9.46 -17.23
CA ALA A 69 -2.57 -9.16 -16.98
C ALA A 69 -2.77 -7.65 -16.79
N SER A 70 -1.96 -7.02 -15.95
CA SER A 70 -2.04 -5.58 -15.68
C SER A 70 -1.72 -4.73 -16.90
N PHE A 71 -0.73 -5.14 -17.70
CA PHE A 71 -0.44 -4.51 -18.99
C PHE A 71 -1.67 -4.56 -19.90
N THR A 72 -2.28 -5.74 -20.04
CA THR A 72 -3.47 -5.92 -20.88
C THR A 72 -4.64 -5.05 -20.41
N PHE A 73 -4.94 -5.04 -19.10
CA PHE A 73 -6.01 -4.21 -18.54
C PHE A 73 -5.69 -2.71 -18.63
N SER A 74 -4.41 -2.32 -18.53
CA SER A 74 -4.01 -0.92 -18.67
C SER A 74 -4.25 -0.35 -20.07
N LEU A 75 -4.36 -1.20 -21.10
CA LEU A 75 -4.71 -0.76 -22.45
C LEU A 75 -6.13 -0.18 -22.53
N LEU A 76 -7.01 -0.52 -21.58
CA LEU A 76 -8.34 0.10 -21.48
C LEU A 76 -8.25 1.61 -21.23
N LEU A 77 -7.12 2.11 -20.72
CA LEU A 77 -6.92 3.55 -20.55
C LEU A 77 -6.79 4.29 -21.86
N PHE A 78 -6.51 3.63 -22.98
CA PHE A 78 -6.48 4.27 -24.30
C PHE A 78 -7.87 4.35 -24.96
N VAL A 79 -8.91 3.79 -24.33
CA VAL A 79 -10.29 3.88 -24.82
C VAL A 79 -10.83 5.29 -24.50
N PRO A 80 -11.44 6.00 -25.47
CA PRO A 80 -11.93 7.35 -25.26
C PRO A 80 -13.00 7.40 -24.16
N GLY A 81 -12.94 8.45 -23.35
CA GLY A 81 -13.89 8.67 -22.27
C GLY A 81 -15.28 9.07 -22.77
N LYS A 82 -16.34 8.77 -22.00
CA LYS A 82 -17.72 9.19 -22.35
C LYS A 82 -17.91 10.72 -22.46
N THR A 83 -17.06 11.47 -21.77
CA THR A 83 -17.08 12.94 -21.73
C THR A 83 -16.04 13.57 -22.65
N GLU A 84 -15.22 12.76 -23.32
CA GLU A 84 -14.14 13.22 -24.18
C GLU A 84 -14.70 13.54 -25.57
N ARG A 85 -14.62 14.81 -25.96
CA ARG A 85 -15.12 15.27 -27.27
C ARG A 85 -14.07 15.11 -28.38
N ASN A 86 -12.80 15.33 -28.04
CA ASN A 86 -11.67 15.19 -28.94
C ASN A 86 -10.64 14.26 -28.30
N TYR A 87 -10.31 13.16 -28.96
CA TYR A 87 -9.35 12.20 -28.43
C TYR A 87 -7.91 12.73 -28.56
N ILE A 88 -7.20 12.86 -27.44
CA ILE A 88 -5.81 13.33 -27.41
C ILE A 88 -4.90 12.20 -26.91
N PHE A 89 -4.31 11.45 -27.85
CA PHE A 89 -3.50 10.27 -27.54
C PHE A 89 -2.37 10.55 -26.53
N GLU A 90 -1.76 11.73 -26.58
CA GLU A 90 -0.67 12.18 -25.71
C GLU A 90 -1.08 12.23 -24.23
N GLU A 91 -2.33 12.63 -23.94
CA GLU A 91 -2.84 12.69 -22.57
C GLU A 91 -3.03 11.28 -22.00
N HIS A 92 -3.61 10.38 -22.81
CA HIS A 92 -3.74 8.97 -22.45
C HIS A 92 -2.37 8.31 -22.25
N LEU A 93 -1.40 8.62 -23.12
CA LEU A 93 -0.04 8.12 -23.04
C LEU A 93 0.69 8.61 -21.79
N ALA A 94 0.46 9.86 -21.37
CA ALA A 94 1.06 10.43 -20.15
C ALA A 94 0.50 9.80 -18.86
N ILE A 95 -0.79 9.47 -18.83
CA ILE A 95 -1.45 8.85 -17.65
C ILE A 95 -1.20 7.33 -17.59
N TRP A 96 -0.97 6.70 -18.75
CA TRP A 96 -0.88 5.25 -18.87
C TRP A 96 0.11 4.57 -17.91
N PRO A 97 1.35 5.06 -17.68
CA PRO A 97 2.27 4.43 -16.74
C PRO A 97 1.75 4.42 -15.28
N TYR A 98 1.06 5.48 -14.85
CA TYR A 98 0.42 5.54 -13.53
C TYR A 98 -0.73 4.54 -13.43
N GLY A 99 -1.56 4.47 -14.47
CA GLY A 99 -2.65 3.52 -14.53
C GLY A 99 -2.18 2.07 -14.56
N LEU A 100 -1.10 1.78 -15.29
CA LEU A 100 -0.43 0.47 -15.27
C LEU A 100 0.03 0.11 -13.86
N LEU A 101 0.66 1.04 -13.12
CA LEU A 101 1.09 0.82 -11.75
C LEU A 101 -0.08 0.51 -10.80
N ILE A 102 -1.17 1.28 -10.89
CA ILE A 102 -2.37 1.07 -10.07
C ILE A 102 -2.99 -0.30 -10.37
N ILE A 103 -3.17 -0.63 -11.65
CA ILE A 103 -3.72 -1.92 -12.06
C ILE A 103 -2.78 -3.05 -11.66
N PHE A 104 -1.46 -2.85 -11.71
CA PHE A 104 -0.48 -3.84 -11.28
C PHE A 104 -0.50 -4.08 -9.78
N ALA A 105 -0.64 -3.02 -8.97
CA ALA A 105 -0.83 -3.15 -7.54
C ALA A 105 -2.14 -3.86 -7.20
N LEU A 106 -3.24 -3.55 -7.89
CA LEU A 106 -4.54 -4.23 -7.75
C LEU A 106 -4.48 -5.71 -8.12
N THR A 107 -3.97 -6.02 -9.30
CA THR A 107 -3.87 -7.39 -9.80
C THR A 107 -2.98 -8.23 -8.87
N SER A 108 -1.85 -7.67 -8.44
CA SER A 108 -0.93 -8.35 -7.54
C SER A 108 -1.53 -8.53 -6.14
N ALA A 109 -2.26 -7.53 -5.61
CA ALA A 109 -2.98 -7.68 -4.34
C ALA A 109 -4.04 -8.80 -4.40
N ILE A 110 -4.74 -8.95 -5.52
CA ILE A 110 -5.74 -10.01 -5.73
C ILE A 110 -5.07 -11.39 -5.92
N ILE A 111 -4.01 -11.49 -6.72
CA ILE A 111 -3.33 -12.77 -6.98
C ILE A 111 -2.61 -13.27 -5.72
N TYR A 112 -2.03 -12.37 -4.94
CA TYR A 112 -1.27 -12.69 -3.73
C TYR A 112 -2.06 -12.51 -2.45
N ASP A 113 -3.39 -12.46 -2.53
CA ASP A 113 -4.33 -12.08 -1.46
C ASP A 113 -3.93 -12.59 -0.06
N LYS A 114 -3.81 -13.91 0.11
CA LYS A 114 -3.45 -14.52 1.40
C LYS A 114 -2.04 -14.18 1.93
N LYS A 115 -1.12 -13.77 1.05
CA LYS A 115 0.25 -13.37 1.40
C LYS A 115 0.41 -11.86 1.53
N ALA A 116 -0.46 -11.09 0.86
CA ALA A 116 -0.51 -9.63 0.92
C ALA A 116 -1.23 -9.14 2.20
N ILE A 117 -2.05 -9.99 2.81
CA ILE A 117 -2.63 -9.73 4.14
C ILE A 117 -1.52 -9.82 5.20
N ALA A 118 -1.08 -8.66 5.68
CA ALA A 118 -0.15 -8.59 6.81
C ALA A 118 -0.83 -9.14 8.06
N ARG A 119 -0.19 -10.12 8.72
CA ARG A 119 -0.64 -10.59 10.04
C ARG A 119 -0.46 -9.47 11.05
N LEU A 120 -1.55 -9.13 11.74
CA LEU A 120 -1.57 -8.11 12.77
C LEU A 120 -1.43 -8.73 14.15
N THR A 121 -0.84 -7.94 15.05
CA THR A 121 -0.72 -8.26 16.48
C THR A 121 -0.98 -6.99 17.28
N GLU A 122 -1.23 -7.13 18.58
CA GLU A 122 -1.40 -6.00 19.50
C GLU A 122 -0.22 -5.04 19.47
N GLY A 123 1.00 -5.57 19.33
CA GLY A 123 2.23 -4.78 19.21
C GLY A 123 2.28 -3.95 17.93
N ILE A 124 1.85 -4.51 16.79
CA ILE A 124 1.81 -3.75 15.53
C ILE A 124 0.78 -2.62 15.61
N THR A 125 -0.43 -2.90 16.13
CA THR A 125 -1.48 -1.88 16.26
C THR A 125 -1.11 -0.80 17.28
N LEU A 126 -0.38 -1.17 18.33
CA LEU A 126 0.17 -0.21 19.28
C LEU A 126 1.16 0.75 18.62
N ILE A 127 2.09 0.22 17.80
CA ILE A 127 3.09 1.06 17.13
C ILE A 127 2.44 1.97 16.11
N GLN A 128 1.45 1.48 15.38
CA GLN A 128 0.62 2.31 14.50
C GLN A 128 -0.09 3.42 15.30
N SER A 129 -0.58 3.11 16.51
CA SER A 129 -1.21 4.09 17.40
C SER A 129 -0.21 5.12 17.95
N ILE A 130 1.04 4.72 18.23
CA ILE A 130 2.11 5.67 18.60
C ILE A 130 2.49 6.54 17.40
N ALA A 131 2.57 5.95 16.20
CA ALA A 131 2.88 6.66 14.97
C ALA A 131 1.82 7.72 14.64
N ILE A 132 0.52 7.43 14.85
CA ILE A 132 -0.54 8.42 14.54
C ILE A 132 -0.52 9.58 15.54
N ILE A 133 -0.17 9.32 16.80
CA ILE A 133 0.04 10.37 17.80
C ILE A 133 1.23 11.25 17.38
N TYR A 134 2.35 10.65 16.99
CA TYR A 134 3.51 11.38 16.47
C TYR A 134 3.13 12.24 15.26
N TRP A 135 2.43 11.67 14.28
CA TRP A 135 1.99 12.35 13.06
C TRP A 135 1.10 13.56 13.35
N VAL A 136 0.15 13.40 14.28
CA VAL A 136 -0.75 14.48 14.73
C VAL A 136 0.01 15.64 15.36
N ILE A 137 1.01 15.34 16.19
CA ILE A 137 1.82 16.35 16.87
C ILE A 137 2.76 17.04 15.88
N ASP A 138 3.48 16.28 15.05
CA ASP A 138 4.47 16.79 14.11
C ASP A 138 3.86 17.76 13.09
N TYR A 139 2.67 17.43 12.57
CA TYR A 139 1.98 18.28 11.60
C TYR A 139 1.17 19.40 12.24
N GLY A 140 1.16 19.50 13.57
CA GLY A 140 0.46 20.56 14.28
C GLY A 140 -1.05 20.48 14.16
N TYR A 141 -1.64 19.29 13.95
CA TYR A 141 -3.10 19.13 13.87
C TYR A 141 -3.83 19.51 15.16
N LEU A 142 -3.11 19.55 16.29
CA LEU A 142 -3.62 20.05 17.57
C LEU A 142 -3.88 21.57 17.57
N ASN A 143 -3.26 22.32 16.66
CA ASN A 143 -3.38 23.78 16.58
C ASN A 143 -4.44 24.24 15.56
N ILE A 144 -5.17 23.30 14.95
CA ILE A 144 -6.22 23.63 13.98
C ILE A 144 -7.52 23.91 14.74
N ASP A 145 -7.95 25.16 14.71
CA ASP A 145 -9.23 25.59 15.30
C ASP A 145 -10.43 25.16 14.45
N ASN A 146 -10.73 23.86 14.48
CA ASN A 146 -11.87 23.27 13.78
C ASN A 146 -12.52 22.17 14.62
N LEU A 147 -13.81 22.34 14.95
CA LEU A 147 -14.60 21.39 15.73
C LEU A 147 -14.58 19.98 15.13
N PHE A 148 -14.67 19.86 13.81
CA PHE A 148 -14.63 18.57 13.13
C PHE A 148 -13.29 17.86 13.36
N MET A 149 -12.17 18.60 13.33
CA MET A 149 -10.85 18.05 13.62
C MET A 149 -10.75 17.58 15.07
N TYR A 150 -11.26 18.35 16.04
CA TYR A 150 -11.28 17.93 17.44
C TYR A 150 -12.09 16.65 17.67
N ILE A 151 -13.25 16.50 17.00
CA ILE A 151 -14.04 15.27 17.06
C ILE A 151 -13.24 14.09 16.49
N LEU A 152 -12.59 14.26 15.33
CA LEU A 152 -11.80 13.22 14.69
C LEU A 152 -10.59 12.81 15.54
N LEU A 153 -9.89 13.78 16.13
CA LEU A 153 -8.78 13.55 17.06
C LEU A 153 -9.25 12.83 18.34
N GLY A 154 -10.41 13.20 18.89
CA GLY A 154 -11.01 12.53 20.04
C GLY A 154 -11.32 11.06 19.76
N ILE A 155 -11.94 10.77 18.61
CA ILE A 155 -12.20 9.39 18.16
C ILE A 155 -10.88 8.63 17.98
N GLY A 156 -9.89 9.23 17.32
CA GLY A 156 -8.58 8.62 17.12
C GLY A 156 -7.86 8.31 18.44
N LEU A 157 -7.94 9.21 19.42
CA LEU A 157 -7.38 9.01 20.75
C LEU A 157 -8.05 7.84 21.47
N LEU A 158 -9.38 7.70 21.38
CA LEU A 158 -10.10 6.56 21.98
C LEU A 158 -9.62 5.23 21.39
N PHE A 159 -9.43 5.15 20.07
CA PHE A 159 -8.90 3.93 19.44
C PHE A 159 -7.43 3.68 19.80
N CYS A 160 -6.61 4.74 19.94
CA CYS A 160 -5.25 4.60 20.46
C CYS A 160 -5.27 4.01 21.87
N LEU A 161 -6.05 4.58 22.80
CA LEU A 161 -6.18 4.08 24.17
C LEU A 161 -6.68 2.62 24.19
N PHE A 162 -7.63 2.27 23.32
CA PHE A 162 -8.09 0.90 23.15
C PHE A 162 -6.96 -0.05 22.71
N SER A 163 -6.12 0.38 21.77
CA SER A 163 -4.93 -0.38 21.36
C SER A 163 -3.90 -0.52 22.48
N PHE A 164 -3.66 0.54 23.26
CA PHE A 164 -2.74 0.51 24.41
C PHE A 164 -3.24 -0.46 25.48
N MET A 165 -4.53 -0.41 25.82
CA MET A 165 -5.13 -1.32 26.79
C MET A 165 -4.95 -2.78 26.37
N ASN A 166 -5.29 -3.14 25.13
CA ASN A 166 -5.16 -4.53 24.68
C ASN A 166 -3.70 -4.98 24.59
N ALA A 167 -2.77 -4.10 24.22
CA ALA A 167 -1.35 -4.47 24.15
C ALA A 167 -0.66 -4.58 25.52
N LEU A 168 -1.10 -3.80 26.52
CA LEU A 168 -0.49 -3.79 27.86
C LEU A 168 -1.22 -4.69 28.86
N THR A 169 -2.31 -5.33 28.47
CA THR A 169 -3.06 -6.25 29.33
C THR A 169 -3.11 -7.64 28.71
N TYR A 170 -3.11 -8.68 29.53
CA TYR A 170 -3.34 -10.06 29.08
C TYR A 170 -4.84 -10.36 28.90
N ILE A 171 -5.64 -9.36 28.49
CA ILE A 171 -7.06 -9.58 28.23
C ILE A 171 -7.16 -10.38 26.93
N LYS A 172 -7.67 -11.61 27.03
CA LYS A 172 -7.85 -12.46 25.86
C LYS A 172 -8.67 -11.75 24.78
N LEU A 173 -8.09 -11.64 23.59
CA LEU A 173 -8.71 -10.97 22.45
C LEU A 173 -9.98 -11.70 22.01
N SER A 174 -11.13 -11.05 22.20
CA SER A 174 -12.39 -11.51 21.64
C SER A 174 -12.42 -11.29 20.12
N ARG A 175 -13.32 -11.99 19.41
CA ARG A 175 -13.56 -11.76 17.97
C ARG A 175 -13.88 -10.30 17.66
N SER A 176 -14.69 -9.65 18.49
CA SER A 176 -15.06 -8.24 18.33
C SER A 176 -13.86 -7.31 18.53
N THR A 177 -13.02 -7.58 19.54
CA THR A 177 -11.80 -6.82 19.81
C THR A 177 -10.84 -6.89 18.62
N ARG A 178 -10.60 -8.08 18.08
CA ARG A 178 -9.76 -8.28 16.88
C ARG A 178 -10.29 -7.53 15.67
N LEU A 179 -11.61 -7.57 15.46
CA LEU A 179 -12.24 -6.81 14.37
C LEU A 179 -11.98 -5.31 14.51
N TRP A 180 -12.24 -4.72 15.68
CA TRP A 180 -12.04 -3.29 15.90
C TRP A 180 -10.58 -2.87 15.76
N LEU A 181 -9.64 -3.61 16.35
CA LEU A 181 -8.20 -3.34 16.23
C LEU A 181 -7.73 -3.48 14.79
N SER A 182 -8.28 -4.46 14.07
CA SER A 182 -7.98 -4.63 12.66
C SER A 182 -8.52 -3.48 11.81
N ILE A 183 -9.76 -3.02 12.02
CA ILE A 183 -10.32 -1.89 11.27
C ILE A 183 -9.50 -0.63 11.57
N TRP A 184 -9.19 -0.38 12.84
CA TRP A 184 -8.35 0.74 13.26
C TRP A 184 -6.98 0.73 12.57
N SER A 185 -6.32 -0.43 12.53
CA SER A 185 -5.06 -0.63 11.79
C SER A 185 -5.19 -0.28 10.31
N SER A 186 -6.26 -0.73 9.64
CA SER A 186 -6.49 -0.39 8.23
C SER A 186 -6.68 1.12 8.02
N ILE A 187 -7.40 1.80 8.92
CA ILE A 187 -7.60 3.26 8.86
C ILE A 187 -6.27 3.99 9.00
N ILE A 188 -5.46 3.64 10.01
CA ILE A 188 -4.14 4.25 10.20
C ILE A 188 -3.26 4.02 8.96
N MET A 189 -3.20 2.78 8.46
CA MET A 189 -2.41 2.48 7.28
C MET A 189 -2.88 3.27 6.06
N LEU A 190 -4.19 3.45 5.87
CA LEU A 190 -4.73 4.29 4.80
C LEU A 190 -4.27 5.75 4.94
N LEU A 191 -4.38 6.35 6.13
CA LEU A 191 -3.95 7.73 6.37
C LEU A 191 -2.47 7.93 6.06
N PHE A 192 -1.60 7.05 6.56
CA PHE A 192 -0.16 7.12 6.26
C PHE A 192 0.19 6.83 4.81
N SER A 193 -0.60 6.01 4.14
CA SER A 193 -0.44 5.75 2.71
C SER A 193 -0.77 6.99 1.89
N ILE A 194 -1.89 7.66 2.20
CA ILE A 194 -2.29 8.91 1.53
C ILE A 194 -1.22 9.99 1.77
N ASP A 195 -0.81 10.20 3.02
CA ASP A 195 0.23 11.19 3.35
C ASP A 195 1.55 10.90 2.62
N ASN A 196 1.96 9.63 2.57
CA ASN A 196 3.19 9.25 1.89
C ASN A 196 3.09 9.39 0.37
N ILE A 197 1.95 9.04 -0.23
CA ILE A 197 1.70 9.26 -1.67
C ILE A 197 1.81 10.76 -1.97
N ILE A 198 1.05 11.60 -1.25
CA ILE A 198 1.04 13.05 -1.47
C ILE A 198 2.45 13.61 -1.35
N ARG A 199 3.19 13.25 -0.30
CA ARG A 199 4.55 13.78 -0.07
C ARG A 199 5.55 13.28 -1.10
N THR A 200 5.50 12.00 -1.44
CA THR A 200 6.40 11.42 -2.44
C THR A 200 6.19 12.08 -3.81
N PHE A 201 4.94 12.30 -4.21
CA PHE A 201 4.59 12.98 -5.47
C PHE A 201 4.72 14.51 -5.42
N SER A 202 4.78 15.12 -4.24
CA SER A 202 5.09 16.55 -4.09
C SER A 202 6.58 16.86 -4.25
N ASN A 203 7.45 15.84 -4.14
CA ASN A 203 8.85 16.01 -4.47
C ASN A 203 9.00 16.21 -5.99
N GLY A 204 9.99 17.01 -6.41
CA GLY A 204 10.31 17.16 -7.82
C GLY A 204 10.78 15.84 -8.46
N ASP A 205 10.89 15.84 -9.79
CA ASP A 205 11.43 14.67 -10.50
C ASP A 205 12.89 14.39 -10.09
N ILE A 206 13.22 13.11 -9.88
CA ILE A 206 14.59 12.65 -9.57
C ILE A 206 15.59 13.20 -10.60
N GLU A 207 15.18 13.28 -11.86
CA GLU A 207 15.98 13.72 -13.01
C GLU A 207 16.29 15.21 -13.02
N ASN A 208 15.44 16.02 -12.36
CA ASN A 208 15.59 17.47 -12.30
C ASN A 208 16.36 17.89 -11.03
N THR A 209 16.82 16.92 -10.24
CA THR A 209 17.54 17.15 -8.98
C THR A 209 19.05 17.10 -9.24
N TRP A 210 19.77 18.19 -8.91
CA TRP A 210 21.23 18.27 -9.12
C TRP A 210 21.99 17.38 -8.15
N ALA A 211 21.65 17.43 -6.86
CA ALA A 211 22.38 16.72 -5.82
C ALA A 211 22.10 15.21 -5.86
N VAL A 212 23.15 14.40 -6.01
CA VAL A 212 23.06 12.93 -6.03
C VAL A 212 22.42 12.37 -4.76
N SER A 213 22.70 12.99 -3.61
CA SER A 213 22.08 12.62 -2.33
C SER A 213 20.55 12.71 -2.38
N ASP A 214 20.05 13.78 -2.98
CA ASP A 214 18.63 14.09 -3.04
C ASP A 214 17.94 13.20 -4.08
N SER A 215 18.59 12.96 -5.22
CA SER A 215 18.15 11.98 -6.22
C SER A 215 18.03 10.56 -5.64
N LEU A 216 19.02 10.11 -4.86
CA LEU A 216 18.98 8.81 -4.18
C LEU A 216 17.87 8.75 -3.13
N PHE A 217 17.68 9.84 -2.39
CA PHE A 217 16.64 9.95 -1.36
C PHE A 217 15.24 9.90 -1.97
N TYR A 218 14.98 10.65 -3.04
CA TYR A 218 13.71 10.61 -3.77
C TYR A 218 13.50 9.23 -4.42
N GLY A 219 14.54 8.65 -5.02
CA GLY A 219 14.51 7.29 -5.53
C GLY A 219 14.09 6.28 -4.45
N LEU A 220 14.68 6.35 -3.26
CA LEU A 220 14.30 5.49 -2.15
C LEU A 220 12.84 5.67 -1.73
N GLN A 221 12.33 6.90 -1.69
CA GLN A 221 10.92 7.16 -1.36
C GLN A 221 9.97 6.53 -2.39
N TYR A 222 10.21 6.73 -3.68
CA TYR A 222 9.42 6.12 -4.75
C TYR A 222 9.50 4.60 -4.73
N PHE A 223 10.68 4.04 -4.45
CA PHE A 223 10.87 2.59 -4.33
C PHE A 223 10.05 2.02 -3.16
N LEU A 224 10.14 2.63 -1.97
CA LEU A 224 9.38 2.21 -0.79
C LEU A 224 7.87 2.37 -0.99
N LEU A 225 7.43 3.40 -1.72
CA LEU A 225 6.04 3.54 -2.12
C LEU A 225 5.61 2.38 -3.04
N GLY A 226 6.46 1.98 -4.00
CA GLY A 226 6.24 0.80 -4.83
C GLY A 226 6.13 -0.49 -4.01
N VAL A 227 7.04 -0.71 -3.08
CA VAL A 227 7.04 -1.86 -2.16
C VAL A 227 5.76 -1.91 -1.32
N SER A 228 5.30 -0.76 -0.82
CA SER A 228 4.07 -0.69 -0.03
C SER A 228 2.79 -0.79 -0.86
N GLY A 229 2.84 -0.54 -2.18
CA GLY A 229 1.67 -0.38 -3.05
C GLY A 229 0.58 -1.46 -2.94
N MET A 230 0.95 -2.75 -2.96
CA MET A 230 -0.04 -3.83 -2.82
C MET A 230 -0.72 -3.84 -1.43
N TYR A 231 0.04 -3.53 -0.38
CA TYR A 231 -0.49 -3.46 0.98
C TYR A 231 -1.42 -2.26 1.15
N ILE A 232 -1.09 -1.12 0.53
CA ILE A 232 -1.96 0.06 0.47
C ILE A 232 -3.28 -0.33 -0.18
N VAL A 233 -3.22 -0.93 -1.37
CA VAL A 233 -4.40 -1.37 -2.11
C VAL A 233 -5.24 -2.37 -1.30
N LYS A 234 -4.62 -3.37 -0.68
CA LYS A 234 -5.38 -4.34 0.13
C LYS A 234 -6.06 -3.68 1.33
N ASN A 235 -5.41 -2.76 2.02
CA ASN A 235 -6.05 -2.01 3.12
C ASN A 235 -7.22 -1.14 2.62
N ILE A 236 -7.08 -0.50 1.45
CA ILE A 236 -8.17 0.24 0.81
C ILE A 236 -9.35 -0.69 0.51
N LEU A 237 -9.10 -1.83 -0.13
CA LEU A 237 -10.14 -2.80 -0.48
C LEU A 237 -10.88 -3.31 0.76
N MET A 238 -10.15 -3.59 1.84
CA MET A 238 -10.74 -4.02 3.11
C MET A 238 -11.63 -2.94 3.75
N LEU A 239 -11.30 -1.65 3.60
CA LEU A 239 -12.13 -0.56 4.12
C LEU A 239 -13.33 -0.26 3.22
N ILE A 240 -13.13 -0.19 1.90
CA ILE A 240 -14.21 0.08 0.94
C ILE A 240 -15.25 -1.05 0.95
N GLY A 241 -14.86 -2.29 1.23
CA GLY A 241 -15.77 -3.42 1.34
C GLY A 241 -16.88 -3.27 2.39
N PHE A 242 -16.75 -2.34 3.35
CA PHE A 242 -17.83 -2.00 4.29
C PHE A 242 -18.94 -1.15 3.66
N LEU A 243 -18.71 -0.56 2.48
CA LEU A 243 -19.69 0.25 1.77
C LEU A 243 -20.53 -0.63 0.82
N PRO A 244 -21.86 -0.46 0.78
CA PRO A 244 -22.70 -1.22 -0.13
C PRO A 244 -22.42 -0.85 -1.60
N GLY A 245 -22.33 -1.88 -2.45
CA GLY A 245 -22.21 -1.72 -3.89
C GLY A 245 -23.48 -1.18 -4.57
N ARG A 246 -23.34 -0.73 -5.83
CA ARG A 246 -24.47 -0.28 -6.66
C ARG A 246 -25.42 -1.46 -6.91
N GLY A 247 -26.69 -1.33 -6.52
CA GLY A 247 -27.71 -2.37 -6.68
C GLY A 247 -27.70 -3.46 -5.59
N THR A 248 -26.75 -3.42 -4.65
CA THR A 248 -26.67 -4.33 -3.50
C THR A 248 -26.91 -3.60 -2.18
N PHE A 249 -27.67 -2.51 -2.19
CA PHE A 249 -27.90 -1.69 -1.01
C PHE A 249 -28.68 -2.47 0.06
N PHE A 250 -27.97 -2.93 1.09
CA PHE A 250 -28.51 -3.69 2.21
C PHE A 250 -29.35 -4.93 1.83
N ASN A 251 -28.97 -5.63 0.76
CA ASN A 251 -29.58 -6.91 0.38
C ASN A 251 -28.86 -8.11 1.04
N ALA A 252 -29.39 -9.32 0.86
CA ALA A 252 -28.80 -10.54 1.42
C ALA A 252 -27.36 -10.80 0.96
N GLN A 253 -27.04 -10.41 -0.29
CA GLN A 253 -25.67 -10.52 -0.82
C GLN A 253 -24.70 -9.60 -0.07
N TYR A 254 -25.07 -8.34 0.17
CA TYR A 254 -24.27 -7.40 0.94
C TYR A 254 -23.97 -7.92 2.35
N PHE A 255 -24.97 -8.45 3.06
CA PHE A 255 -24.74 -8.98 4.42
C PHE A 255 -23.85 -10.23 4.43
N ARG A 256 -23.88 -11.05 3.37
CA ARG A 256 -22.97 -12.19 3.20
C ARG A 256 -21.53 -11.71 2.96
N GLU A 257 -21.33 -10.79 2.03
CA GLU A 257 -20.01 -10.20 1.74
C GLU A 257 -19.44 -9.47 2.95
N LEU A 258 -20.28 -8.72 3.68
CA LEU A 258 -19.91 -8.06 4.93
C LEU A 258 -19.49 -9.07 6.01
N HIS A 259 -20.16 -10.23 6.09
CA HIS A 259 -19.77 -11.28 7.02
C HIS A 259 -18.40 -11.86 6.67
N GLU A 260 -18.14 -12.13 5.39
CA GLU A 260 -16.85 -12.60 4.88
C GLU A 260 -15.74 -11.58 5.16
N LEU A 261 -15.97 -10.30 4.88
CA LEU A 261 -15.04 -9.22 5.15
C LEU A 261 -14.70 -9.09 6.64
N LYS A 262 -15.71 -9.19 7.52
CA LYS A 262 -15.49 -9.19 8.97
C LYS A 262 -14.64 -10.39 9.40
N ASN A 263 -14.80 -11.54 8.77
CA ASN A 263 -13.98 -12.72 9.05
C ASN A 263 -12.54 -12.50 8.60
N GLU A 264 -12.33 -11.94 7.41
CA GLU A 264 -10.99 -11.59 6.92
C GLU A 264 -10.24 -10.64 7.87
N HIS A 265 -10.94 -9.62 8.39
CA HIS A 265 -10.42 -8.72 9.42
C HIS A 265 -10.06 -9.42 10.74
N VAL A 266 -10.89 -10.37 11.17
CA VAL A 266 -10.66 -11.15 12.39
C VAL A 266 -9.49 -12.12 12.21
N GLU A 267 -9.45 -12.84 11.09
CA GLU A 267 -8.47 -13.89 10.79
C GLU A 267 -7.06 -13.33 10.58
N ARG A 268 -6.93 -12.11 10.05
CA ARG A 268 -5.61 -11.49 9.93
C ARG A 268 -5.00 -11.08 11.27
N TYR A 269 -5.81 -10.99 12.33
CA TYR A 269 -5.34 -10.60 13.66
C TYR A 269 -4.99 -11.84 14.49
N SER A 270 -3.73 -11.90 14.94
CA SER A 270 -3.18 -13.01 15.70
C SER A 270 -4.01 -13.31 16.96
N GLU A 271 -4.20 -14.60 17.24
CA GLU A 271 -4.77 -15.06 18.51
C GLU A 271 -3.74 -15.10 19.63
N ASP A 272 -2.45 -15.15 19.26
CA ASP A 272 -1.34 -15.15 20.21
C ASP A 272 -1.13 -13.75 20.78
N GLN A 273 -1.10 -13.65 22.11
CA GLN A 273 -0.75 -12.43 22.82
C GLN A 273 0.76 -12.23 22.85
N ILE A 274 1.18 -10.98 22.72
CA ILE A 274 2.59 -10.62 22.83
C ILE A 274 2.95 -10.46 24.30
N TYR A 275 4.12 -10.96 24.69
CA TYR A 275 4.64 -10.75 26.04
C TYR A 275 4.81 -9.25 26.32
N ILE A 276 4.26 -8.77 27.45
CA ILE A 276 4.23 -7.34 27.81
C ILE A 276 5.62 -6.72 27.79
N GLY A 277 6.68 -7.43 28.20
CA GLY A 277 8.03 -6.87 28.16
C GLY A 277 8.52 -6.56 26.74
N HIS A 278 8.08 -7.31 25.72
CA HIS A 278 8.32 -6.93 24.33
C HIS A 278 7.53 -5.67 23.98
N VAL A 279 6.26 -5.59 24.38
CA VAL A 279 5.42 -4.41 24.15
C VAL A 279 6.04 -3.14 24.75
N VAL A 280 6.50 -3.18 26.00
CA VAL A 280 7.17 -2.05 26.67
C VAL A 280 8.45 -1.65 25.93
N PHE A 281 9.27 -2.62 25.53
CA PHE A 281 10.46 -2.37 24.73
C PHE A 281 10.13 -1.69 23.38
N CYS A 282 9.05 -2.14 22.73
CA CYS A 282 8.56 -1.53 21.49
C CYS A 282 8.14 -0.08 21.70
N ILE A 283 7.40 0.22 22.78
CA ILE A 283 7.01 1.60 23.12
C ILE A 283 8.26 2.47 23.26
N LEU A 284 9.23 2.03 24.07
CA LEU A 284 10.44 2.81 24.33
C LEU A 284 11.23 3.11 23.06
N ILE A 285 11.42 2.11 22.18
CA ILE A 285 12.15 2.31 20.92
C ILE A 285 11.38 3.21 19.97
N THR A 286 10.09 2.96 19.75
CA THR A 286 9.31 3.69 18.75
C THR A 286 9.02 5.11 19.19
N ALA A 287 8.65 5.32 20.46
CA ALA A 287 8.51 6.67 21.03
C ALA A 287 9.84 7.41 21.06
N GLY A 288 10.94 6.73 21.40
CA GLY A 288 12.29 7.32 21.38
C GLY A 288 12.72 7.75 19.98
N LEU A 289 12.48 6.92 18.95
CA LEU A 289 12.76 7.23 17.56
C LEU A 289 11.95 8.44 17.10
N PHE A 290 10.64 8.47 17.36
CA PHE A 290 9.79 9.58 16.97
C PHE A 290 10.09 10.86 17.75
N PHE A 291 10.40 10.77 19.04
CA PHE A 291 10.82 11.91 19.85
C PHE A 291 12.13 12.52 19.34
N ALA A 292 13.11 11.68 19.03
CA ALA A 292 14.36 12.11 18.42
C ALA A 292 14.11 12.77 17.05
N ASN A 293 13.26 12.17 16.21
CA ASN A 293 12.93 12.78 14.91
C ASN A 293 12.18 14.11 15.06
N TYR A 294 11.25 14.22 16.00
CA TYR A 294 10.54 15.47 16.30
C TYR A 294 11.50 16.58 16.74
N THR A 295 12.49 16.26 17.58
CA THR A 295 13.43 17.23 18.13
C THR A 295 14.51 17.64 17.13
N TYR A 296 15.12 16.66 16.44
CA TYR A 296 16.29 16.89 15.58
C TYR A 296 15.95 16.99 14.09
N ARG A 297 14.72 16.66 13.68
CA ARG A 297 14.23 16.71 12.29
C ARG A 297 15.14 15.98 11.29
N PHE A 298 15.60 14.79 11.66
CA PHE A 298 16.49 13.98 10.80
C PHE A 298 15.87 13.69 9.43
N VAL A 299 14.59 13.32 9.42
CA VAL A 299 13.82 13.05 8.20
C VAL A 299 12.39 13.59 8.35
N PRO A 300 11.68 13.85 7.23
CA PRO A 300 10.24 14.09 7.24
C PRO A 300 9.46 13.01 8.01
N ALA A 301 8.38 13.40 8.72
CA ALA A 301 7.65 12.49 9.60
C ALA A 301 7.11 11.25 8.88
N ASN A 302 6.60 11.39 7.64
CA ASN A 302 6.14 10.26 6.84
C ASN A 302 7.24 9.21 6.68
N ILE A 303 8.48 9.64 6.40
CA ILE A 303 9.62 8.73 6.24
C ILE A 303 9.99 8.09 7.58
N ALA A 304 10.02 8.86 8.68
CA ALA A 304 10.28 8.30 10.00
C ALA A 304 9.26 7.20 10.37
N ILE A 305 7.98 7.42 10.06
CA ILE A 305 6.90 6.44 10.29
C ILE A 305 7.12 5.18 9.45
N TRP A 306 7.41 5.32 8.15
CA TRP A 306 7.66 4.19 7.27
C TRP A 306 8.93 3.42 7.63
N ILE A 307 10.00 4.11 8.02
CA ILE A 307 11.21 3.49 8.58
C ILE A 307 10.85 2.71 9.84
N GLY A 308 10.05 3.29 10.74
CA GLY A 308 9.54 2.62 11.92
C GLY A 308 8.83 1.30 11.58
N PHE A 309 7.91 1.32 10.60
CA PHE A 309 7.19 0.11 10.19
C PHE A 309 8.06 -0.95 9.50
N VAL A 310 9.07 -0.54 8.71
CA VAL A 310 9.95 -1.47 8.00
C VAL A 310 10.99 -2.07 8.95
N LEU A 311 11.61 -1.26 9.81
CA LEU A 311 12.65 -1.71 10.74
C LEU A 311 12.10 -2.55 11.87
N PHE A 312 10.88 -2.25 12.34
CA PHE A 312 10.35 -2.86 13.54
C PHE A 312 10.23 -4.41 13.49
N PRO A 313 9.69 -5.03 12.42
CA PRO A 313 9.73 -6.48 12.26
C PRO A 313 11.16 -7.05 12.28
N GLY A 314 12.13 -6.33 11.71
CA GLY A 314 13.55 -6.71 11.73
C GLY A 314 14.14 -6.66 13.14
N ILE A 315 13.84 -5.62 13.92
CA ILE A 315 14.29 -5.47 15.30
C ILE A 315 13.71 -6.59 16.19
N LEU A 316 12.42 -6.90 16.03
CA LEU A 316 11.80 -8.02 16.73
C LEU A 316 12.42 -9.38 16.36
N MET A 317 12.74 -9.58 15.08
CA MET A 317 13.40 -10.81 14.63
C MET A 317 14.77 -11.00 15.30
N LEU A 318 15.55 -9.92 15.41
CA LEU A 318 16.84 -9.93 16.10
C LEU A 318 16.69 -10.16 17.61
N ALA A 319 15.69 -9.54 18.25
CA ALA A 319 15.41 -9.72 19.67
C ALA A 319 14.97 -11.16 20.01
N ASN A 320 14.19 -11.79 19.12
CA ASN A 320 13.68 -13.16 19.28
C ASN A 320 14.70 -14.25 18.90
N PHE A 321 15.73 -13.92 18.10
CA PHE A 321 16.80 -14.87 17.78
C PHE A 321 17.54 -15.37 19.04
N LYS A 322 17.59 -14.56 20.11
CA LYS A 322 18.13 -14.97 21.42
C LYS A 322 17.20 -15.87 22.26
N ARG A 323 15.93 -16.06 21.88
CA ARG A 323 14.93 -16.82 22.67
C ARG A 323 14.33 -18.05 21.95
N GLY A 324 14.79 -18.39 20.75
CA GLY A 324 14.49 -19.69 20.13
C GLY A 324 13.02 -19.94 19.76
N ARG A 325 12.21 -18.90 19.52
CA ARG A 325 10.84 -19.05 18.97
C ARG A 325 10.78 -18.46 17.56
N ARG A 326 10.44 -19.31 16.58
CA ARG A 326 10.17 -18.91 15.18
C ARG A 326 8.73 -18.42 15.08
N TYR A 327 8.53 -17.29 14.39
CA TYR A 327 7.22 -16.80 13.94
C TYR A 327 6.93 -17.25 12.52
#